data_AF-A0A7K4HL50-F1
#
_entry.id   AF-A0A7K4HL50-F1
#
_cell.length_a   1.000
_cell.length_b   1.000
_cell.length_c   1.000
_cell.angle_alpha   90.00
_cell.angle_beta   90.00
_cell.angle_gamma   90.00
#
_symmetry.space_group_name_H-M   'P 1'
#
loop_
_entity.id
_entity.type
_entity.pdbx_description
1 polymer ?
#
loop_
_entity_poly.entity_id
_entity_poly.type
_entity_poly.pdbx_seq_one_letter_code
_entity_poly.pdbx_strand_id
1 'polypeptide(L)' 'MLNIVGLLCSQRYNLRKPEIVADAAYLILNKPSRECTGNFFIDEQILIEHGITDLEKYSVVPNFELYTDFFL' A
#
# COMPACT_ATOMS: atom_id res chain seq x y z
N MET A 1 -20.79 -7.87 27.89
CA MET A 1 -20.75 -6.50 27.34
C MET A 1 -19.90 -6.56 26.08
N LEU A 2 -20.52 -6.71 24.91
CA LEU A 2 -19.77 -6.65 23.65
C LEU A 2 -19.22 -5.24 23.49
N ASN A 3 -17.90 -5.13 23.48
CA ASN A 3 -17.20 -3.86 23.37
C ASN A 3 -17.32 -3.36 21.93
N ILE A 4 -18.34 -2.55 21.64
CA ILE A 4 -18.63 -1.97 20.32
C ILE A 4 -17.44 -1.15 19.77
N VAL A 5 -16.51 -0.72 20.63
CA VAL A 5 -15.24 -0.07 20.25
C VAL A 5 -14.30 -1.03 19.49
N GLY A 6 -14.29 -2.32 19.80
CA GLY A 6 -13.45 -3.31 19.11
C GLY A 6 -13.92 -3.59 17.68
N LEU A 7 -15.22 -3.49 17.42
CA LEU A 7 -15.80 -3.80 16.11
C LEU A 7 -15.58 -2.69 15.07
N LEU A 8 -15.56 -1.42 15.51
CA LEU A 8 -15.19 -0.27 14.66
C LEU A 8 -13.69 -0.26 14.33
N CYS A 9 -12.86 -0.84 15.20
CA CYS A 9 -11.42 -0.98 15.00
C CYS A 9 -11.09 -2.23 14.14
N SER A 10 -11.95 -3.27 14.17
CA SER A 10 -11.89 -4.50 13.34
C SER A 10 -11.70 -4.29 11.85
N GLN A 11 -12.19 -3.17 11.31
CA GLN A 11 -12.20 -2.94 9.86
C GLN A 11 -10.92 -2.27 9.34
N ARG A 12 -9.98 -1.87 10.20
CA ARG A 12 -8.75 -1.16 9.78
C ARG A 12 -7.45 -1.91 10.00
N TYR A 13 -7.50 -3.11 10.57
CA TYR A 13 -6.29 -3.88 10.90
C TYR A 13 -5.56 -4.42 9.66
N ASN A 14 -6.32 -4.75 8.62
CA ASN A 14 -5.80 -5.45 7.43
C ASN A 14 -5.56 -4.49 6.24
N LEU A 15 -5.37 -3.21 6.54
CA LEU A 15 -5.20 -2.14 5.55
C LEU A 15 -3.80 -1.54 5.65
N ARG A 16 -3.34 -1.01 4.53
CA ARG A 16 -2.18 -0.13 4.47
C ARG A 16 -2.58 1.33 4.55
N LYS A 17 -1.65 2.14 5.00
CA LYS A 17 -1.77 3.59 5.03
C LYS A 17 -1.64 4.13 3.59
N PRO A 18 -2.36 5.21 3.25
CA PRO A 18 -2.40 5.75 1.88
C PRO A 18 -1.04 6.21 1.33
N GLU A 19 -0.05 6.43 2.21
CA GLU A 19 1.30 6.84 1.86
C GLU A 19 2.00 5.83 0.93
N ILE A 20 1.65 4.55 0.96
CA ILE A 20 2.24 3.55 0.04
C ILE A 20 1.96 3.88 -1.42
N VAL A 21 0.72 4.28 -1.73
CA VAL A 21 0.30 4.68 -3.08
C VAL A 21 0.88 6.04 -3.43
N ALA A 22 0.98 6.96 -2.46
CA ALA A 22 1.59 8.27 -2.65
C ALA A 22 3.08 8.15 -3.03
N ASP A 23 3.83 7.32 -2.33
CA ASP A 23 5.25 7.08 -2.60
C ASP A 23 5.45 6.38 -3.96
N ALA A 24 4.63 5.38 -4.28
CA ALA A 24 4.65 4.73 -5.60
C ALA A 24 4.36 5.74 -6.73
N ALA A 25 3.34 6.58 -6.56
CA ALA A 25 3.01 7.63 -7.52
C ALA A 25 4.16 8.65 -7.66
N TYR A 26 4.80 9.05 -6.55
CA TYR A 26 5.96 9.93 -6.58
C TYR A 26 7.10 9.34 -7.43
N LEU A 27 7.39 8.04 -7.30
CA LEU A 27 8.43 7.36 -8.09
C LEU A 27 8.06 7.31 -9.58
N ILE A 28 6.80 7.02 -9.91
CA ILE A 28 6.33 6.97 -11.30
C ILE A 28 6.38 8.36 -11.96
N LEU A 29 5.89 9.38 -11.26
CA LEU A 29 5.78 10.74 -11.80
C LEU A 29 7.13 11.43 -12.00
N ASN A 30 8.18 10.97 -11.31
CA ASN A 30 9.55 11.48 -11.51
C ASN A 30 10.28 10.82 -12.69
N LYS A 31 9.72 9.77 -13.32
CA LYS A 31 10.32 9.15 -14.51
C LYS A 31 10.03 9.98 -15.77
N PRO A 32 10.92 9.94 -16.79
CA PRO A 32 10.66 10.60 -18.07
C PRO A 32 9.37 10.06 -18.71
N SER A 33 8.40 10.95 -18.98
CA SER A 33 7.07 10.56 -19.47
C SER A 33 7.08 9.85 -20.84
N ARG A 34 8.14 10.06 -21.64
CA ARG A 34 8.33 9.38 -22.94
C ARG A 34 8.79 7.93 -22.80
N GLU A 35 9.34 7.57 -21.65
CA GLU A 35 9.86 6.23 -21.36
C GLU A 35 8.92 5.45 -20.45
N CYS A 36 8.14 6.14 -19.62
CA CYS A 36 7.23 5.56 -18.63
C CYS A 36 5.76 5.84 -19.00
N THR A 37 5.21 5.07 -19.94
CA THR A 37 3.81 5.19 -20.39
C THR A 37 3.22 3.82 -20.72
N GLY A 38 1.90 3.66 -20.57
CA GLY A 38 1.17 2.43 -20.91
C GLY A 38 1.36 1.25 -19.94
N ASN A 39 1.77 1.52 -18.69
CA ASN A 39 2.03 0.50 -17.69
C ASN A 39 0.92 0.45 -16.62
N PHE A 40 0.62 -0.75 -16.13
CA PHE A 40 -0.21 -0.98 -14.95
C PHE A 40 0.70 -1.36 -13.79
N PHE A 41 1.03 -0.38 -12.95
CA PHE A 41 1.95 -0.58 -11.83
C PHE A 41 1.23 -1.09 -10.58
N ILE A 42 1.89 -2.00 -9.86
CA ILE A 42 1.54 -2.37 -8.49
C ILE A 42 2.46 -1.56 -7.56
N ASP A 43 1.87 -0.93 -6.55
CA ASP A 43 2.56 -0.07 -5.58
C ASP A 43 3.74 -0.79 -4.90
N GLU A 44 3.55 -2.01 -4.43
CA GLU A 44 4.60 -2.84 -3.83
C GLU A 44 5.77 -3.09 -4.79
N GLN A 45 5.47 -3.46 -6.04
CA GLN A 45 6.49 -3.80 -7.03
C GLN A 45 7.37 -2.59 -7.35
N ILE A 46 6.74 -1.43 -7.55
CA ILE A 46 7.47 -0.18 -7.80
C ILE A 46 8.36 0.17 -6.60
N LEU A 47 7.86 0.05 -5.38
CA LEU A 47 8.64 0.35 -4.18
C LEU A 47 9.84 -0.59 -4.04
N ILE A 48 9.64 -1.90 -4.26
CA ILE A 48 10.71 -2.91 -4.23
C ILE A 48 11.76 -2.64 -5.32
N GLU A 49 11.34 -2.32 -6.54
CA GLU A 49 12.25 -1.95 -7.65
C GLU A 49 13.15 -0.76 -7.30
N HIS A 50 12.65 0.17 -6.48
CA HIS A 50 13.41 1.34 -6.01
C HIS A 50 14.11 1.09 -4.67
N GLY A 51 14.22 -0.18 -4.24
CA GLY A 51 14.97 -0.60 -3.06
C GLY A 51 14.22 -0.51 -1.73
N ILE A 52 12.93 -0.17 -1.74
CA ILE A 52 12.08 -0.14 -0.55
C ILE A 52 11.47 -1.53 -0.36
N THR A 53 12.15 -2.38 0.40
CA THR A 53 11.72 -3.76 0.68
C THR A 53 10.97 -3.90 2.00
N ASP A 54 11.16 -2.97 2.94
CA ASP A 54 10.40 -2.93 4.20
C ASP A 54 9.08 -2.18 3.99
N LEU A 55 8.02 -2.95 3.76
CA LEU A 55 6.66 -2.44 3.54
C LEU A 55 5.83 -2.41 4.84
N GLU A 56 6.30 -2.97 5.94
CA GLU A 56 5.57 -3.00 7.23
C GLU A 56 5.33 -1.59 7.79
N LYS A 57 6.20 -0.63 7.44
CA LYS A 57 6.00 0.79 7.80
C LYS A 57 4.67 1.37 7.27
N TYR A 58 4.14 0.79 6.19
CA TYR A 58 2.87 1.17 5.60
C TYR A 58 1.68 0.41 6.20
N SER A 59 1.88 -0.61 7.03
CA SER A 59 0.78 -1.29 7.72
C SER A 59 0.10 -0.32 8.70
N VAL A 60 -1.24 -0.25 8.69
CA VAL A 60 -1.98 0.53 9.71
C VAL A 60 -1.81 -0.12 11.08
N VAL A 61 -1.85 -1.45 11.14
CA VAL A 61 -1.50 -2.23 12.32
C VAL A 61 -0.47 -3.29 11.92
N PRO A 62 0.71 -3.31 12.58
CA PRO A 62 1.78 -4.23 12.21
C PRO A 62 1.43 -5.69 12.54
N ASN A 63 1.98 -6.63 11.78
CA ASN A 63 1.81 -8.09 11.95
C ASN A 63 0.37 -8.61 11.78
N PHE A 64 -0.43 -7.98 10.91
CA PHE A 64 -1.75 -8.48 10.51
C PHE A 64 -1.75 -8.97 9.06
N GLU A 65 -2.59 -9.96 8.78
CA GLU A 65 -2.81 -10.44 7.41
C GLU A 65 -3.56 -9.39 6.59
N LEU A 66 -2.93 -8.88 5.53
CA LEU A 66 -3.50 -7.86 4.67
C LEU A 66 -4.52 -8.44 3.70
N TYR A 67 -5.57 -7.67 3.39
CA TYR A 67 -6.47 -8.04 2.30
C TYR A 67 -5.83 -7.76 0.95
N THR A 68 -5.99 -8.70 0.02
CA THR A 68 -5.69 -8.49 -1.40
C THR A 68 -6.69 -7.49 -1.99
N ASP A 69 -6.22 -6.61 -2.88
CA ASP A 69 -7.08 -5.68 -3.58
C ASP A 69 -8.05 -6.41 -4.54
N PHE A 70 -9.15 -5.76 -4.90
CA PHE A 70 -10.27 -6.37 -5.63
C PHE A 70 -9.93 -6.86 -7.04
N PHE A 71 -8.90 -6.29 -7.66
CA PHE A 71 -8.57 -6.52 -9.07
C PHE A 71 -7.19 -7.16 -9.28
N LEU A 72 -6.62 -7.73 -8.22
CA LEU A 72 -5.37 -8.49 -8.23
C LEU A 72 -5.65 -10.00 -8.07
#